data_AF-A0A964YQ33-F1
#
_entry.id   AF-A0A964YQ33-F1
#
_cell.length_a   1.000
_cell.length_b   1.000
_cell.length_c   1.000
_cell.angle_alpha   90.00
_cell.angle_beta   90.00
_cell.angle_gamma   90.00
#
_symmetry.space_group_name_H-M   'P 1'
#
loop_
_entity.id
_entity.type
_entity.pdbx_description
1 polymer ?
#
loop_
_entity_poly.entity_id
_entity_poly.type
_entity_poly.pdbx_seq_one_letter_code
_entity_poly.pdbx_strand_id
1 'polypeptide(L)'
;MKQLLLLAVLFFIGIYNAQGNLQFNQVKLVSVAETVPVGKVWKVENILPSVRPTTTSWSNSTLDFTILVNGQTVYYLSAESKGSLFGNGQTGITSMAAGIGGSPLWLPAGTSLAVGQNILSINVVEFNIIP
;
A
#
# COMPACT_ATOMS: atom_id res chain seq x y z
N MET A 1 17.86 -47.50 7.68
CA MET A 1 16.65 -47.28 6.84
C MET A 1 15.43 -46.89 7.67
N LYS A 2 15.00 -47.68 8.66
CA LYS A 2 13.82 -47.35 9.50
C LYS A 2 13.92 -45.99 10.24
N GLN A 3 15.10 -45.62 10.72
CA GLN A 3 15.30 -44.34 11.40
C GLN A 3 15.35 -43.14 10.44
N LEU A 4 15.79 -43.34 9.19
CA LEU A 4 15.71 -42.30 8.15
C LEU A 4 14.25 -42.05 7.75
N LEU A 5 13.45 -43.12 7.66
CA LEU A 5 12.01 -43.02 7.36
C LEU A 5 11.27 -42.24 8.46
N LEU A 6 11.59 -42.51 9.73
CA LEU A 6 11.01 -41.81 10.87
C LEU A 6 11.35 -40.31 10.87
N LEU A 7 12.61 -39.97 10.55
CA LEU A 7 13.06 -38.59 10.47
C LEU A 7 12.36 -37.83 9.33
N ALA A 8 12.16 -38.49 8.18
CA ALA A 8 11.41 -37.91 7.06
C ALA A 8 9.95 -37.65 7.43
N VAL A 9 9.27 -38.59 8.08
CA VAL A 9 7.87 -38.44 8.54
C VAL A 9 7.72 -37.26 9.52
N LEU A 10 8.64 -37.12 10.47
CA LEU A 10 8.63 -36.00 11.42
C LEU A 10 8.87 -34.65 10.72
N PHE A 11 9.73 -34.63 9.69
CA PHE A 11 9.95 -33.43 8.88
C PHE A 11 8.69 -33.01 8.12
N PHE A 12 7.94 -33.96 7.56
CA PHE A 12 6.68 -33.69 6.85
C PHE A 12 5.54 -33.20 7.77
N ILE A 13 5.47 -33.67 9.01
CA ILE A 13 4.46 -33.21 9.98
C ILE A 13 4.74 -31.76 10.46
N GLY A 14 6.03 -31.38 10.54
CA GLY A 14 6.45 -30.04 10.95
C GLY A 14 6.15 -28.94 9.92
N ILE A 15 6.01 -29.29 8.64
CA ILE A 15 5.72 -28.31 7.56
C ILE A 15 4.25 -27.89 7.52
N TYR A 16 3.32 -28.67 8.09
CA TYR A 16 1.88 -28.36 8.07
C TYR A 16 1.46 -27.22 9.01
N ASN A 17 2.29 -26.88 10.00
CA ASN A 17 1.96 -25.85 11.02
C ASN A 17 2.82 -24.57 10.87
N ALA A 18 3.66 -24.50 9.84
CA ALA A 18 4.57 -23.38 9.65
C ALA A 18 4.08 -22.46 8.53
N GLN A 19 2.93 -21.82 8.77
CA GLN A 19 2.41 -20.57 8.19
C GLN A 19 0.88 -20.66 8.22
N GLY A 20 0.23 -19.82 9.02
CA GLY A 20 -1.23 -19.68 8.94
C GLY A 20 -1.61 -19.34 7.49
N ASN A 21 -2.52 -20.12 6.90
CA ASN A 21 -2.83 -19.96 5.48
C ASN A 21 -3.71 -18.73 5.27
N LEU A 22 -3.43 -17.96 4.22
CA LEU A 22 -4.27 -16.84 3.82
C LEU A 22 -5.40 -17.35 2.94
N GLN A 23 -6.62 -17.32 3.48
CA GLN A 23 -7.82 -17.61 2.69
C GLN A 23 -8.42 -16.30 2.19
N PHE A 24 -8.59 -16.15 0.89
CA PHE A 24 -9.30 -15.01 0.30
C PHE A 24 -10.65 -14.79 1.01
N ASN A 25 -10.95 -13.55 1.37
CA ASN A 25 -12.25 -13.18 1.92
C ASN A 25 -13.03 -12.33 0.90
N GLN A 26 -12.50 -11.15 0.56
CA GLN A 26 -13.18 -10.21 -0.32
C GLN A 26 -12.22 -9.19 -0.93
N VAL A 27 -12.68 -8.52 -1.97
CA VAL A 27 -12.07 -7.29 -2.51
C VAL A 27 -12.94 -6.12 -2.11
N LYS A 28 -12.35 -5.00 -1.71
CA LYS A 28 -13.10 -3.80 -1.35
C LYS A 28 -12.35 -2.50 -1.66
N LEU A 29 -13.12 -1.42 -1.73
CA LEU A 29 -12.61 -0.05 -1.85
C LEU A 29 -12.73 0.65 -0.50
N VAL A 30 -11.62 1.14 0.02
CA VAL A 30 -11.55 1.98 1.22
C VAL A 30 -11.59 3.44 0.78
N SER A 31 -12.70 4.13 1.05
CA SER A 31 -12.90 5.56 0.74
C SER A 31 -13.07 6.44 1.99
N VAL A 32 -13.18 5.82 3.15
CA VAL A 32 -13.23 6.44 4.48
C VAL A 32 -12.28 5.68 5.41
N ALA A 33 -12.04 6.19 6.61
CA ALA A 33 -11.18 5.50 7.58
C ALA A 33 -11.79 4.17 8.02
N GLU A 34 -11.03 3.09 7.86
CA GLU A 34 -11.38 1.74 8.27
C GLU A 34 -10.22 1.06 8.98
N THR A 35 -10.47 -0.03 9.71
CA THR A 35 -9.44 -0.77 10.43
C THR A 35 -9.45 -2.23 9.99
N VAL A 36 -8.28 -2.81 9.78
CA VAL A 36 -8.13 -4.24 9.47
C VAL A 36 -8.70 -5.04 10.65
N PRO A 37 -9.76 -5.86 10.47
CA PRO A 37 -10.36 -6.60 11.57
C PRO A 37 -9.41 -7.65 12.18
N VAL A 38 -9.67 -8.04 13.43
CA VAL A 38 -8.94 -9.14 14.08
C VAL A 38 -9.12 -10.43 13.29
N GLY A 39 -8.03 -11.20 13.13
CA GLY A 39 -8.02 -12.43 12.34
C GLY A 39 -8.00 -12.20 10.83
N LYS A 40 -7.81 -10.96 10.38
CA LYS A 40 -7.67 -10.59 8.97
C LYS A 40 -6.32 -9.96 8.67
N VAL A 41 -5.95 -9.97 7.40
CA VAL A 41 -4.87 -9.16 6.84
C VAL A 41 -5.37 -8.54 5.54
N TRP A 42 -4.99 -7.29 5.28
CA TRP A 42 -5.30 -6.63 4.01
C TRP A 42 -4.04 -6.53 3.16
N LYS A 43 -4.18 -6.76 1.86
CA LYS A 43 -3.18 -6.40 0.86
C LYS A 43 -3.70 -5.23 0.05
N VAL A 44 -2.94 -4.15 -0.03
CA VAL A 44 -3.24 -3.05 -0.94
C VAL A 44 -2.82 -3.44 -2.34
N GLU A 45 -3.77 -3.49 -3.26
CA GLU A 45 -3.53 -3.81 -4.68
C GLU A 45 -3.32 -2.54 -5.51
N ASN A 46 -4.07 -1.48 -5.20
CA ASN A 46 -3.96 -0.23 -5.94
C ASN A 46 -4.47 0.96 -5.12
N ILE A 47 -3.97 2.14 -5.45
CA ILE A 47 -4.43 3.42 -4.92
C ILE A 47 -4.94 4.23 -6.11
N LEU A 48 -6.19 4.69 -6.05
CA LEU A 48 -6.87 5.34 -7.18
C LEU A 48 -6.86 6.86 -6.96
N PRO A 49 -6.01 7.63 -7.68
CA PRO A 49 -6.01 9.09 -7.58
C PRO A 49 -7.32 9.69 -8.12
N SER A 50 -7.80 10.77 -7.50
CA SER A 50 -8.95 11.55 -7.98
C SER A 50 -8.56 12.73 -8.87
N VAL A 51 -7.28 13.06 -8.93
CA VAL A 51 -6.73 14.22 -9.65
C VAL A 51 -5.51 13.78 -10.48
N ARG A 52 -5.23 14.50 -11.57
CA ARG A 52 -4.03 14.26 -12.39
C ARG A 52 -2.78 14.71 -11.63
N PRO A 53 -1.67 13.95 -11.65
CA PRO A 53 -0.43 14.30 -10.94
C PRO A 53 0.40 15.31 -11.73
N THR A 54 -0.20 16.46 -12.01
CA THR A 54 0.43 17.54 -12.78
C THR A 54 0.14 18.87 -12.12
N THR A 55 1.18 19.65 -11.86
CA THR A 55 1.05 21.05 -11.46
C THR A 55 1.28 21.93 -12.69
N THR A 56 0.51 23.01 -12.85
CA THR A 56 0.63 23.95 -14.00
C THR A 56 1.06 25.36 -13.55
N SER A 57 1.54 25.51 -12.31
CA SER A 57 1.91 26.82 -11.76
C SER A 57 3.36 27.21 -12.09
N TRP A 58 3.51 28.50 -12.43
CA TRP A 58 4.80 29.20 -12.58
C TRP A 58 5.45 29.55 -11.24
N SER A 59 4.69 29.43 -10.16
CA SER A 59 5.18 29.52 -8.78
C SER A 59 5.46 28.13 -8.21
N ASN A 60 6.25 28.08 -7.13
CA ASN A 60 6.50 26.85 -6.39
C ASN A 60 5.18 26.23 -5.94
N SER A 61 4.85 25.07 -6.50
CA SER A 61 3.60 24.36 -6.25
C SER A 61 3.86 22.87 -6.08
N THR A 62 3.15 22.26 -5.13
CA THR A 62 3.23 20.84 -4.82
C THR A 62 1.81 20.28 -4.80
N LEU A 63 1.65 19.11 -5.42
CA LEU A 63 0.42 18.34 -5.40
C LEU A 63 0.74 16.94 -4.86
N ASP A 64 0.27 16.68 -3.65
CA ASP A 64 0.52 15.42 -2.95
C ASP A 64 -0.69 14.49 -3.00
N PHE A 65 -0.42 13.22 -3.22
CA PHE A 65 -1.37 12.12 -3.19
C PHE A 65 -1.04 11.26 -1.99
N THR A 66 -1.93 11.26 -0.99
CA THR A 66 -1.62 10.64 0.30
C THR A 66 -2.68 9.64 0.71
N ILE A 67 -2.24 8.64 1.46
CA ILE A 67 -3.09 7.75 2.25
C ILE A 67 -2.74 7.97 3.73
N LEU A 68 -3.61 7.51 4.63
CA LEU A 68 -3.33 7.51 6.06
C LEU A 68 -3.23 6.09 6.55
N VAL A 69 -2.14 5.75 7.22
CA VAL A 69 -1.94 4.47 7.91
C VAL A 69 -1.75 4.75 9.39
N ASN A 70 -2.64 4.24 10.25
CA ASN A 70 -2.65 4.57 11.68
C ASN A 70 -2.73 6.09 11.94
N GLY A 71 -3.46 6.81 11.07
CA GLY A 71 -3.56 8.27 11.11
C GLY A 71 -2.30 9.03 10.65
N GLN A 72 -1.22 8.33 10.30
CA GLN A 72 0.00 8.94 9.76
C GLN A 72 -0.10 9.10 8.25
N THR A 73 0.26 10.28 7.75
CA THR A 73 0.31 10.57 6.32
C THR A 73 1.41 9.76 5.64
N VAL A 74 1.05 8.99 4.63
CA VAL A 74 1.98 8.28 3.75
C VAL A 74 1.80 8.79 2.33
N TYR A 75 2.90 9.22 1.72
CA TYR A 75 2.93 9.75 0.36
C TYR A 75 2.95 8.61 -0.65
N TYR A 76 1.89 8.52 -1.46
CA TYR A 76 1.80 7.61 -2.59
C TYR A 76 2.47 8.21 -3.83
N LEU A 77 2.18 9.49 -4.10
CA LEU A 77 2.75 10.20 -5.22
C LEU A 77 2.82 11.69 -4.89
N SER A 78 3.86 12.36 -5.37
CA SER A 78 3.94 13.81 -5.33
C SER A 78 4.37 14.33 -6.68
N ALA A 79 3.73 15.41 -7.13
CA ALA A 79 4.13 16.18 -8.29
C ALA A 79 4.47 17.61 -7.85
N GLU A 80 5.62 18.11 -8.27
CA GLU A 80 6.04 19.47 -7.95
C GLU A 80 6.47 20.24 -9.20
N SER A 81 6.21 21.55 -9.16
CA SER A 81 6.78 22.54 -10.07
C SER A 81 7.64 23.49 -9.23
N LYS A 82 8.90 23.66 -9.61
CA LYS A 82 9.81 24.65 -9.04
C LYS A 82 10.15 25.67 -10.12
N GLY A 83 9.87 26.94 -9.85
CA GLY A 83 10.26 28.01 -10.77
C GLY A 83 11.77 28.24 -10.75
N SER A 84 12.38 28.49 -11.92
CA SER A 84 13.76 28.97 -12.01
C SER A 84 13.81 30.48 -11.78
N LEU A 85 14.66 30.95 -10.87
CA LEU A 85 14.85 32.37 -10.57
C LEU A 85 15.60 33.14 -11.69
N PHE A 86 16.26 32.44 -12.62
CA PHE A 86 17.21 33.06 -13.56
C PHE A 86 17.14 32.51 -15.00
N GLY A 87 15.95 32.42 -15.59
CA GLY A 87 15.81 32.40 -17.05
C GLY A 87 15.07 31.21 -17.65
N ASN A 88 14.31 31.54 -18.70
CA ASN A 88 13.59 30.68 -19.63
C ASN A 88 12.65 29.64 -19.04
N GLY A 89 11.67 30.09 -18.26
CA GLY A 89 10.28 29.61 -18.32
C GLY A 89 9.95 28.12 -18.42
N GLN A 90 10.87 27.25 -18.05
CA GLN A 90 10.66 25.81 -18.09
C GLN A 90 9.89 25.42 -16.82
N THR A 91 8.57 25.41 -16.94
CA THR A 91 7.68 24.65 -16.06
C THR A 91 7.82 23.17 -16.41
N GLY A 92 8.93 22.55 -15.99
CA GLY A 92 9.16 21.12 -16.14
C GLY A 92 8.83 20.40 -14.84
N ILE A 93 8.13 19.28 -14.93
CA ILE A 93 7.90 18.35 -13.82
C ILE A 93 9.27 17.88 -13.32
N THR A 94 9.73 18.34 -12.14
CA THR A 94 11.11 18.06 -11.70
C THR A 94 11.24 16.78 -10.87
N SER A 95 10.15 16.21 -10.35
CA SER A 95 10.21 14.92 -9.68
C SER A 95 8.84 14.26 -9.59
N MET A 96 8.78 12.98 -9.94
CA MET A 96 7.70 12.09 -9.55
C MET A 96 8.29 11.11 -8.54
N ALA A 97 8.05 11.32 -7.25
CA ALA A 97 8.32 10.30 -6.27
C ALA A 97 7.19 9.27 -6.36
N ALA A 98 7.35 8.23 -7.17
CA ALA A 98 6.43 7.10 -7.20
C ALA A 98 6.61 6.28 -5.90
N GLY A 99 5.84 6.61 -4.86
CA GLY A 99 5.81 5.91 -3.58
C GLY A 99 4.79 4.77 -3.59
N ILE A 100 5.13 3.64 -2.96
CA ILE A 100 4.27 2.46 -2.71
C ILE A 100 3.80 1.66 -3.95
N GLY A 101 3.98 2.14 -5.19
CA GLY A 101 3.64 1.36 -6.39
C GLY A 101 4.59 0.19 -6.72
N GLY A 102 5.78 0.15 -6.11
CA GLY A 102 6.83 -0.83 -6.44
C GLY A 102 6.88 -2.08 -5.55
N SER A 103 6.23 -2.07 -4.39
CA SER A 103 6.29 -3.16 -3.40
C SER A 103 4.92 -3.41 -2.77
N PRO A 104 4.54 -4.67 -2.52
CA PRO A 104 3.24 -4.98 -1.93
C PRO A 104 3.13 -4.40 -0.51
N LEU A 105 2.06 -3.65 -0.26
CA LEU A 105 1.74 -3.14 1.08
C LEU A 105 0.73 -4.10 1.74
N TRP A 106 1.17 -4.78 2.79
CA TRP A 106 0.34 -5.65 3.62
C TRP A 106 0.11 -4.99 4.97
N LEU A 107 -1.16 -4.96 5.40
CA LEU A 107 -1.59 -4.32 6.63
C LEU A 107 -2.09 -5.39 7.61
N PRO A 108 -1.45 -5.55 8.79
CA PRO A 108 -1.90 -6.49 9.80
C PRO A 108 -3.16 -6.00 10.50
N ALA A 109 -3.85 -6.92 11.18
CA ALA A 109 -4.98 -6.62 12.06
C ALA A 109 -4.70 -5.44 13.01
N GLY A 110 -5.70 -4.57 13.21
CA GLY A 110 -5.60 -3.37 14.03
C GLY A 110 -5.00 -2.15 13.34
N THR A 111 -4.46 -2.30 12.12
CA THR A 111 -3.99 -1.16 11.33
C THR A 111 -5.18 -0.37 10.79
N SER A 112 -5.21 0.96 10.99
CA SER A 112 -6.19 1.81 10.31
C SER A 112 -5.68 2.29 8.96
N LEU A 113 -6.57 2.33 7.97
CA LEU A 113 -6.31 2.78 6.61
C LEU A 113 -7.40 3.79 6.21
N ALA A 114 -7.00 4.93 5.65
CA ALA A 114 -7.92 5.92 5.10
C ALA A 114 -7.36 6.57 3.85
N VAL A 115 -8.24 7.14 3.03
CA VAL A 115 -7.86 8.06 1.96
C VAL A 115 -7.34 9.37 2.54
N GLY A 116 -6.30 9.92 1.93
CA GLY A 116 -5.80 11.26 2.22
C GLY A 116 -6.09 12.22 1.07
N GLN A 117 -5.15 13.12 0.80
CA GLN A 117 -5.29 14.15 -0.22
C GLN A 117 -5.27 13.52 -1.62
N ASN A 118 -6.15 13.99 -2.51
CA ASN A 118 -6.18 13.65 -3.94
C ASN A 118 -6.33 12.15 -4.26
N ILE A 119 -6.80 11.33 -3.30
CA ILE A 119 -7.12 9.91 -3.48
C ILE A 119 -8.64 9.72 -3.44
N LEU A 120 -9.18 9.01 -4.43
CA LEU A 120 -10.59 8.63 -4.48
C LEU A 120 -10.87 7.44 -3.55
N SER A 121 -10.06 6.39 -3.67
CA SER A 121 -10.20 5.15 -2.91
C SER A 121 -8.93 4.30 -2.97
N ILE A 122 -8.85 3.33 -2.07
CA ILE A 122 -7.76 2.35 -2.02
C ILE A 122 -8.36 0.96 -2.24
N ASN A 123 -7.89 0.24 -3.25
CA ASN A 123 -8.30 -1.14 -3.51
C ASN A 123 -7.49 -2.08 -2.62
N VAL A 124 -8.22 -2.88 -1.83
CA VAL A 124 -7.63 -3.89 -0.96
C VAL A 124 -8.25 -5.26 -1.19
N VAL A 125 -7.42 -6.29 -1.06
CA VAL A 125 -7.86 -7.69 -0.91
C VAL A 125 -7.72 -8.05 0.56
N GLU A 126 -8.82 -8.47 1.17
CA GLU A 126 -8.85 -8.97 2.54
C GLU A 126 -8.73 -10.50 2.56
N PHE A 127 -7.92 -11.01 3.48
CA PHE A 127 -7.75 -12.43 3.73
C PHE A 127 -8.11 -12.77 5.18
N ASN A 128 -8.66 -13.96 5.38
CA ASN A 128 -8.70 -14.61 6.68
C ASN A 128 -7.33 -15.20 7.01
N ILE A 129 -6.91 -15.07 8.27
CA ILE A 129 -5.77 -15.82 8.82
C ILE A 129 -6.33 -17.11 9.43
N ILE A 130 -6.03 -18.26 8.81
CA ILE A 130 -6.39 -19.58 9.33
C ILE A 130 -5.20 -20.10 10.15
N PRO A 131 -5.38 -20.49 11.43
CA PRO A 131 -4.32 -21.09 12.25
C PRO A 131 -3.72 -22.36 11.65
#